data_AF-A0A317MFE3-F1
#
_entry.id   AF-A0A317MFE3-F1
#
_cell.length_a   1.000
_cell.length_b   1.000
_cell.length_c   1.000
_cell.angle_alpha   90.00
_cell.angle_beta   90.00
_cell.angle_gamma   90.00
#
_symmetry.space_group_name_H-M   'P 1'
#
loop_
_entity.id
_entity.type
_entity.pdbx_description
1 polymer ?
#
loop_
_entity_poly.entity_id
_entity_poly.type
_entity_poly.pdbx_seq_one_letter_code
_entity_poly.pdbx_strand_id
1 'polypeptide(L)'
;MGRGNHRRVQRREQRPKTVLRSRGEQGRRHGPAAESFRCAQCRLDVPLRAPGTAHRNHCPHCLTSLHVDGRVPGDRAADCRGRMEAAGVSARPDGEWLVVHRCLACGELSANRVAGDDNARALVRIAVRPLSAAAPARRALTLL
;
A
#
# COMPACT_ATOMS: atom_id res chain seq x y z
N MET A 1 17.72 13.62 -66.84
CA MET A 1 16.33 13.66 -66.34
C MET A 1 16.16 12.62 -65.24
N GLY A 2 15.99 13.04 -63.98
CA GLY A 2 15.88 12.15 -62.82
C GLY A 2 14.44 11.72 -62.52
N ARG A 3 14.27 10.50 -62.00
CA ARG A 3 13.01 10.05 -61.37
C ARG A 3 13.32 9.46 -60.00
N GLY A 4 13.19 10.29 -58.97
CA GLY A 4 13.33 9.92 -57.57
C GLY A 4 12.10 9.17 -57.06
N ASN A 5 12.33 8.03 -56.42
CA ASN A 5 11.31 7.13 -55.89
C ASN A 5 10.93 7.57 -54.45
N HIS A 6 9.91 8.41 -54.30
CA HIS A 6 9.43 8.84 -52.99
C HIS A 6 8.34 7.89 -52.47
N ARG A 7 8.74 6.82 -51.76
CA ARG A 7 7.84 6.06 -50.89
C ARG A 7 7.40 6.95 -49.72
N ARG A 8 6.18 7.46 -49.80
CA ARG A 8 5.52 8.21 -48.72
C ARG A 8 5.22 7.26 -47.56
N VAL A 9 6.05 7.29 -46.52
CA VAL A 9 5.78 6.61 -45.25
C VAL A 9 4.56 7.30 -44.63
N GLN A 10 3.40 6.64 -44.66
CA GLN A 10 2.21 7.14 -43.98
C GLN A 10 2.47 7.09 -42.48
N ARG A 11 2.65 8.27 -41.88
CA ARG A 11 2.87 8.42 -40.44
C ARG A 11 1.55 8.06 -39.74
N ARG A 12 1.51 6.89 -39.11
CA ARG A 12 0.33 6.40 -38.38
C ARG A 12 -0.04 7.42 -37.31
N GLU A 13 -1.21 8.06 -37.44
CA GLU A 13 -1.68 9.06 -36.49
C GLU A 13 -1.87 8.42 -35.10
N GLN A 14 -1.26 9.04 -34.09
CA GLN A 14 -1.36 8.57 -32.72
C GLN A 14 -2.76 8.89 -32.19
N ARG A 15 -3.52 7.85 -31.84
CA ARG A 15 -4.81 8.01 -31.17
C ARG A 15 -4.59 8.76 -29.84
N PRO A 16 -5.28 9.88 -29.57
CA PRO A 16 -5.14 10.58 -28.31
C PRO A 16 -5.55 9.63 -27.17
N LYS A 17 -4.67 9.45 -26.18
CA LYS A 17 -5.05 8.79 -24.93
C LYS A 17 -6.01 9.71 -24.21
N THR A 18 -7.26 9.31 -24.09
CA THR A 18 -8.22 9.95 -23.18
C THR A 18 -7.76 9.67 -21.76
N VAL A 19 -6.83 10.48 -21.26
CA VAL A 19 -6.42 10.43 -19.87
C VAL A 19 -7.58 11.01 -19.07
N LEU A 20 -8.30 10.14 -18.37
CA LEU A 20 -9.29 10.56 -17.37
C LEU A 20 -8.53 11.44 -16.37
N ARG A 21 -8.71 12.75 -16.46
CA ARG A 21 -8.10 13.68 -15.50
C ARG A 21 -8.68 13.37 -14.13
N SER A 22 -7.90 12.69 -13.31
CA SER A 22 -8.21 12.50 -11.90
C SER A 22 -8.32 13.88 -11.27
N ARG A 23 -9.54 14.21 -10.83
CA ARG A 23 -9.88 15.40 -10.06
C ARG A 23 -9.15 15.32 -8.72
N GLY A 24 -7.90 15.73 -8.71
CA GLY A 24 -7.19 16.08 -7.50
C GLY A 24 -7.72 17.42 -6.99
N GLU A 25 -7.66 17.56 -5.67
CA GLU A 25 -7.78 18.83 -4.95
C GLU A 25 -9.22 19.33 -4.76
N GLN A 26 -9.81 18.94 -3.63
CA GLN A 26 -10.42 19.86 -2.67
C GLN A 26 -11.02 19.06 -1.51
N GLY A 27 -10.85 19.59 -0.30
CA GLY A 27 -11.08 18.92 0.97
C GLY A 27 -12.51 18.45 1.22
N ARG A 28 -12.63 17.69 2.32
CA ARG A 28 -13.85 17.39 3.10
C ARG A 28 -15.09 17.14 2.25
N ARG A 29 -15.31 15.89 1.85
CA ARG A 29 -16.63 15.43 1.40
C ARG A 29 -17.06 14.25 2.25
N HIS A 30 -17.98 14.50 3.17
CA HIS A 30 -18.91 13.47 3.68
C HIS A 30 -19.85 13.07 2.52
N GLY A 31 -19.29 12.42 1.50
CA GLY A 31 -20.02 11.75 0.43
C GLY A 31 -20.11 10.24 0.71
N PRO A 32 -20.78 9.45 -0.15
CA PRO A 32 -20.86 8.00 0.03
C PRO A 32 -19.45 7.46 0.27
N ALA A 33 -19.32 6.62 1.31
CA ALA A 33 -18.02 6.16 1.80
C ALA A 33 -17.15 5.73 0.61
N ALA A 34 -16.00 6.40 0.43
CA ALA A 34 -15.12 6.13 -0.68
C ALA A 34 -14.82 4.63 -0.72
N GLU A 35 -15.21 3.92 -1.79
CA GLU A 35 -15.06 2.46 -1.85
C GLU A 35 -13.62 2.01 -2.06
N SER A 36 -12.71 2.96 -2.28
CA SER A 36 -11.28 2.74 -2.46
C SER A 36 -10.45 3.92 -1.95
N PHE A 37 -9.15 3.69 -1.77
CA PHE A 37 -8.16 4.73 -1.54
C PHE A 37 -6.98 4.55 -2.48
N ARG A 38 -6.26 5.65 -2.75
CA ARG A 38 -5.03 5.61 -3.54
C ARG A 38 -3.82 5.39 -2.64
N CYS A 39 -3.04 4.35 -2.91
CA CYS A 39 -1.86 4.02 -2.10
C CYS A 39 -0.82 5.16 -2.12
N ALA A 40 -0.31 5.53 -0.94
CA ALA A 40 0.72 6.57 -0.79
C ALA A 40 2.10 6.16 -1.36
N GLN A 41 2.35 4.87 -1.59
CA GLN A 41 3.62 4.35 -2.11
C GLN A 41 3.53 3.97 -3.59
N CYS A 42 2.75 2.94 -3.93
CA CYS A 42 2.70 2.43 -5.31
C CYS A 42 1.65 3.11 -6.20
N ARG A 43 0.85 4.03 -5.63
CA ARG A 43 -0.16 4.84 -6.35
C ARG A 43 -1.32 4.07 -7.00
N LEU A 44 -1.42 2.76 -6.78
CA LEU A 44 -2.57 1.94 -7.16
C LEU A 44 -3.82 2.33 -6.35
N ASP A 45 -4.99 2.16 -6.95
CA ASP A 45 -6.28 2.28 -6.27
C ASP A 45 -6.61 0.97 -5.55
N VAL A 46 -7.05 1.08 -4.30
CA VAL A 46 -7.12 -0.03 -3.35
C VAL A 46 -8.54 -0.10 -2.77
N PRO A 47 -9.36 -1.16 -3.02
CA PRO A 47 -10.81 -1.17 -2.70
C PRO A 47 -11.10 -1.45 -1.22
N LEU A 48 -11.58 -0.53 -0.37
CA LEU A 48 -11.56 -0.65 1.12
C LEU A 48 -12.03 -1.99 1.71
N ARG A 49 -12.90 -2.72 1.02
CA ARG A 49 -13.35 -4.06 1.38
C ARG A 49 -12.31 -5.12 1.00
N ALA A 50 -12.03 -6.03 1.92
CA ALA A 50 -11.17 -7.17 1.65
C ALA A 50 -11.64 -8.39 2.46
N PRO A 51 -11.41 -9.63 1.96
CA PRO A 51 -11.70 -10.83 2.73
C PRO A 51 -10.93 -10.85 4.05
N GLY A 52 -11.59 -11.23 5.15
CA GLY A 52 -10.95 -11.38 6.45
C GLY A 52 -10.73 -10.10 7.26
N THR A 53 -11.10 -8.91 6.75
CA THR A 53 -11.00 -7.66 7.52
C THR A 53 -12.14 -6.68 7.22
N ALA A 54 -12.68 -6.05 8.28
CA ALA A 54 -13.69 -5.01 8.16
C ALA A 54 -13.09 -3.62 7.83
N HIS A 55 -11.81 -3.42 8.16
CA HIS A 55 -11.15 -2.12 8.07
C HIS A 55 -9.76 -2.27 7.46
N ARG A 56 -9.68 -2.40 6.13
CA ARG A 56 -8.37 -2.44 5.48
C ARG A 56 -7.66 -1.09 5.62
N ASN A 57 -6.41 -1.14 6.06
CA ASN A 57 -5.58 0.04 6.28
C ASN A 57 -4.29 0.05 5.43
N HIS A 58 -3.95 -1.04 4.75
CA HIS A 58 -2.79 -1.12 3.87
C HIS A 58 -3.14 -1.53 2.43
N CYS A 59 -2.20 -1.27 1.53
CA CYS A 59 -2.27 -1.73 0.16
C CYS A 59 -1.89 -3.22 0.08
N PRO A 60 -2.67 -4.11 -0.56
CA PRO A 60 -2.35 -5.54 -0.61
C PRO A 60 -1.09 -5.83 -1.45
N HIS A 61 -0.73 -4.93 -2.37
CA HIS A 61 0.43 -5.13 -3.25
C HIS A 61 1.77 -4.77 -2.60
N CYS A 62 1.82 -3.67 -1.84
CA CYS A 62 3.06 -3.14 -1.26
C CYS A 62 3.04 -3.02 0.26
N LEU A 63 1.93 -3.39 0.89
CA LEU A 63 1.71 -3.42 2.35
C LEU A 63 1.90 -2.08 3.06
N THR A 64 2.07 -0.98 2.33
CA THR A 64 2.13 0.37 2.89
C THR A 64 0.75 0.81 3.37
N SER A 65 0.72 1.42 4.55
CA SER A 65 -0.45 2.03 5.18
C SER A 65 -0.31 3.56 5.28
N LEU A 66 -1.36 4.24 5.75
CA LEU A 66 -1.36 5.65 6.11
C LEU A 66 -1.81 5.78 7.57
N HIS A 67 -1.17 6.64 8.34
CA HIS A 67 -1.52 6.88 9.74
C HIS A 67 -2.79 7.71 9.83
N VAL A 68 -3.93 7.04 9.66
CA VAL A 68 -5.27 7.64 9.70
C VAL A 68 -6.07 7.20 10.91
N ASP A 69 -5.79 6.04 11.48
CA ASP A 69 -6.47 5.57 12.69
C ASP A 69 -5.78 6.16 13.94
N GLY A 70 -6.57 6.61 14.90
CA GLY A 70 -6.15 7.06 16.22
C GLY A 70 -6.00 5.89 17.18
N ARG A 71 -6.75 5.89 18.28
CA ARG A 71 -6.65 4.84 19.31
C ARG A 71 -7.47 3.60 18.96
N VAL A 72 -8.53 3.76 18.17
CA VAL A 72 -9.45 2.67 17.83
C VAL A 72 -9.22 2.29 16.37
N PRO A 73 -8.89 1.03 16.05
CA PRO A 73 -8.72 0.60 14.66
C PRO A 73 -9.95 0.93 13.80
N GLY A 74 -9.72 1.58 12.67
CA GLY A 74 -10.78 2.03 11.76
C GLY A 74 -11.49 3.35 12.13
N ASP A 75 -11.16 4.02 13.25
CA ASP A 75 -11.80 5.28 13.66
C ASP A 75 -11.49 6.46 12.72
N ARG A 76 -10.42 6.35 11.92
CA ARG A 76 -9.92 7.40 11.02
C ARG A 76 -9.72 8.76 11.70
N ALA A 77 -9.38 8.76 12.99
CA ALA A 77 -9.29 9.95 13.83
C ALA A 77 -7.89 10.59 13.92
N ALA A 78 -6.85 10.01 13.32
CA ALA A 78 -5.49 10.54 13.41
C ALA A 78 -5.22 11.69 12.43
N ASP A 79 -4.67 12.79 12.97
CA ASP A 79 -4.26 13.96 12.19
C ASP A 79 -2.90 13.80 11.50
N CYS A 80 -2.07 12.84 11.94
CA CYS A 80 -0.70 12.65 11.44
C CYS A 80 -0.65 12.42 9.93
N ARG A 81 -1.47 11.48 9.41
CA ARG A 81 -1.55 11.11 7.99
C ARG A 81 -0.19 10.75 7.37
N GLY A 82 0.79 10.41 8.19
CA GLY A 82 2.11 9.98 7.74
C GLY A 82 2.05 8.62 7.06
N ARG A 83 2.91 8.39 6.07
CA ARG A 83 3.06 7.07 5.46
C ARG A 83 3.54 6.08 6.52
N MET A 84 2.92 4.90 6.59
CA MET A 84 3.37 3.82 7.46
C MET A 84 4.00 2.69 6.65
N GLU A 85 5.24 2.36 6.98
CA GLU A 85 5.94 1.21 6.39
C GLU A 85 5.54 -0.09 7.10
N ALA A 86 5.57 -1.21 6.39
CA ALA A 86 5.42 -2.52 7.01
C ALA A 86 6.76 -2.90 7.68
N ALA A 87 6.83 -2.72 8.99
CA ALA A 87 8.02 -2.91 9.80
C ALA A 87 8.28 -4.40 10.12
N GLY A 88 7.21 -5.19 10.22
CA GLY A 88 7.28 -6.60 10.57
C GLY A 88 5.96 -7.32 10.34
N VAL A 89 5.95 -8.60 10.68
CA VAL A 89 4.73 -9.41 10.81
C VAL A 89 4.75 -10.13 12.14
N SER A 90 3.58 -10.40 12.70
CA SER A 90 3.40 -11.30 13.84
C SER A 90 2.33 -12.33 13.53
N ALA A 91 2.46 -13.52 14.11
CA ALA A 91 1.45 -14.57 14.02
C ALA A 91 0.82 -14.76 15.39
N ARG A 92 -0.50 -14.87 15.43
CA ARG A 92 -1.27 -15.22 16.63
C ARG A 92 -1.32 -16.74 16.81
N PRO A 93 -1.66 -17.25 18.01
CA PRO A 93 -1.77 -18.68 18.26
C PRO A 93 -2.82 -19.40 17.39
N ASP A 94 -3.85 -18.67 16.94
CA ASP A 94 -4.90 -19.16 16.05
C ASP A 94 -4.47 -19.22 14.57
N GLY A 95 -3.21 -18.88 14.26
CA GLY A 95 -2.66 -18.88 12.91
C GLY A 95 -2.89 -17.57 12.14
N GLU A 96 -3.54 -16.56 12.74
CA GLU A 96 -3.80 -15.29 12.07
C GLU A 96 -2.53 -14.42 12.03
N TRP A 97 -2.25 -13.85 10.85
CA TRP A 97 -1.11 -12.96 10.66
C TRP A 97 -1.53 -11.51 10.81
N LEU A 98 -0.69 -10.73 11.49
CA LEU A 98 -0.78 -9.29 11.56
C LEU A 98 0.43 -8.68 10.85
N VAL A 99 0.20 -7.60 10.10
CA VAL A 99 1.26 -6.70 9.64
C VAL A 99 1.47 -5.64 10.71
N VAL A 100 2.71 -5.48 11.16
CA VAL A 100 3.11 -4.39 12.05
C VAL A 100 3.57 -3.22 11.20
N HIS A 101 2.85 -2.12 11.29
CA HIS A 101 3.13 -0.87 10.61
C HIS A 101 3.84 0.12 11.54
N ARG A 102 4.81 0.85 11.01
CA ARG A 102 5.47 1.97 11.71
C ARG A 102 5.26 3.26 10.93
N CYS A 103 4.74 4.29 11.60
CA CYS A 103 4.62 5.60 11.00
C CYS A 103 6.00 6.25 10.79
N LEU A 104 6.29 6.66 9.57
CA LEU A 104 7.54 7.33 9.23
C LEU A 104 7.61 8.79 9.74
N ALA A 105 6.47 9.38 10.10
CA ALA A 105 6.39 10.76 10.57
C ALA A 105 6.48 10.88 12.11
N CYS A 106 5.75 10.03 12.84
CA CYS A 106 5.67 10.10 14.31
C CYS A 106 6.18 8.86 15.05
N GLY A 107 6.54 7.78 14.34
CA GLY A 107 7.05 6.55 14.94
C GLY A 107 6.00 5.59 15.53
N GLU A 108 4.73 5.99 15.59
CA GLU A 108 3.63 5.15 16.11
C GLU A 108 3.57 3.77 15.44
N LEU A 109 3.25 2.74 16.23
CA LEU A 109 3.11 1.37 15.76
C LEU A 109 1.65 0.96 15.74
N SER A 110 1.24 0.26 14.69
CA SER A 110 -0.10 -0.33 14.59
C SER A 110 0.00 -1.74 14.05
N ALA A 111 -0.84 -2.65 14.54
CA ALA A 111 -0.92 -4.02 14.08
C ALA A 111 -2.25 -4.26 13.37
N ASN A 112 -2.19 -4.51 12.06
CA ASN A 112 -3.35 -4.70 11.21
C ASN A 112 -3.44 -6.16 10.76
N ARG A 113 -4.64 -6.74 10.75
CA ARG A 113 -4.86 -8.09 10.25
C ARG A 113 -4.49 -8.18 8.76
N VAL A 114 -3.79 -9.24 8.39
CA VAL A 114 -3.55 -9.61 6.99
C VAL A 114 -4.88 -9.98 6.33
N ALA A 115 -5.19 -9.34 5.21
CA ALA A 115 -6.39 -9.63 4.43
C ALA A 115 -6.14 -10.79 3.46
N GLY A 116 -7.22 -11.46 3.03
CA GLY A 116 -7.12 -12.62 2.12
C GLY A 116 -6.59 -12.29 0.72
N ASP A 117 -6.57 -11.02 0.33
CA ASP A 117 -6.03 -10.52 -0.94
C ASP A 117 -4.61 -9.93 -0.82
N ASP A 118 -3.99 -9.98 0.36
CA ASP A 118 -2.63 -9.48 0.56
C ASP A 118 -1.59 -10.33 -0.19
N ASN A 119 -0.57 -9.65 -0.73
CA ASN A 119 0.50 -10.32 -1.45
C ASN A 119 1.37 -11.18 -0.53
N ALA A 120 1.14 -12.48 -0.55
CA ALA A 120 1.88 -13.48 0.24
C ALA A 120 3.41 -13.36 0.08
N ARG A 121 3.91 -13.07 -1.13
CA ARG A 121 5.35 -12.90 -1.35
C ARG A 121 5.91 -11.68 -0.63
N ALA A 122 5.15 -10.59 -0.57
CA ALA A 122 5.55 -9.39 0.17
C ALA A 122 5.56 -9.66 1.68
N LEU A 123 4.57 -10.38 2.20
CA LEU A 123 4.49 -10.79 3.61
C LEU A 123 5.67 -11.68 4.02
N VAL A 124 5.93 -12.75 3.25
CA VAL A 124 7.05 -13.66 3.52
C VAL A 124 8.38 -12.91 3.46
N ARG A 125 8.56 -11.99 2.51
CA ARG A 125 9.77 -11.16 2.43
C ARG A 125 10.00 -10.34 3.70
N ILE A 126 8.95 -9.81 4.31
CA ILE A 126 9.04 -9.10 5.59
C ILE A 126 9.42 -10.08 6.71
N ALA A 127 8.74 -11.23 6.77
CA ALA A 127 8.96 -12.26 7.79
C ALA A 127 10.42 -12.76 7.83
N VAL A 128 11.03 -12.99 6.66
CA VAL A 128 12.39 -13.53 6.54
C VAL A 128 13.47 -12.44 6.51
N ARG A 129 13.10 -11.15 6.54
CA ARG A 129 14.05 -10.04 6.47
C ARG A 129 15.18 -10.15 7.51
N PRO A 130 14.94 -10.53 8.78
CA PRO A 130 16.00 -10.68 9.77
C PRO A 130 17.05 -11.74 9.38
N LEU A 131 16.64 -12.78 8.66
CA LEU A 131 17.54 -13.85 8.22
C LEU A 131 18.46 -13.42 7.07
N SER A 132 18.05 -12.41 6.31
CA SER A 132 18.82 -11.85 5.18
C SER A 132 19.78 -10.72 5.59
N ALA A 133 19.65 -10.18 6.80
CA ALA A 133 20.51 -9.12 7.29
C ALA A 133 21.83 -9.73 7.79
N ALA A 134 22.96 -9.35 7.17
CA ALA A 134 24.29 -9.82 7.55
C ALA A 134 24.81 -9.32 8.92
N ALA A 135 23.94 -8.80 9.78
CA ALA A 135 24.29 -8.39 11.14
C ALA A 135 23.91 -9.51 12.11
N PRO A 136 24.75 -9.87 13.11
CA PRO A 136 24.33 -10.78 14.14
C PRO A 136 23.10 -10.19 14.83
N ALA A 137 22.00 -10.95 14.86
CA ALA A 137 20.76 -10.60 15.53
C ALA A 137 21.02 -10.42 17.03
N ARG A 138 21.54 -9.25 17.41
CA ARG A 138 21.76 -8.90 18.81
C ARG A 138 20.42 -8.44 19.38
N ARG A 139 19.82 -9.36 20.14
CA ARG A 139 18.79 -9.16 21.18
C ARG A 139 17.36 -8.85 20.68
N ALA A 140 16.55 -9.90 20.58
CA ALA A 140 15.08 -9.79 20.73
C ALA A 140 14.42 -11.15 21.05
N LEU A 141 15.05 -12.00 21.88
CA LEU A 141 14.47 -13.26 22.37
C LEU A 141 14.71 -13.43 23.87
N THR A 142 14.39 -12.41 24.65
CA THR A 142 14.27 -12.53 26.11
C THR A 142 13.05 -11.74 26.54
N LEU A 143 11.87 -12.33 26.36
CA LEU A 143 10.65 -12.13 27.14
C LEU A 143 9.62 -13.16 26.60
N LEU A 144 9.85 -14.43 26.94
CA LEU A 144 8.80 -15.42 27.17
C LEU A 144 8.80 -15.68 28.68
#